data_AF-A0A0A1WMS1-F1
#
_entry.id   AF-A0A0A1WMS1-F1
#
_cell.length_a   1.000
_cell.length_b   1.000
_cell.length_c   1.000
_cell.angle_alpha   90.00
_cell.angle_beta   90.00
_cell.angle_gamma   90.00
#
_symmetry.space_group_name_H-M   'P 1'
#
loop_
_entity.id
_entity.type
_entity.pdbx_description
1 polymer ?
#
loop_
_entity_poly.entity_id
_entity_poly.type
_entity_poly.pdbx_seq_one_letter_code
_entity_poly.pdbx_strand_id
1 'polypeptide(L)'
;MFLGHNQTLASLKCIAPTFALLAPKIIGDVVKCFSSKCDGGSSKNKKSKKNGKDKKSKKGGNDKGCADGKGKSKGEKDNLTAVLYGIEDLRLEQRPIPKIADNEVLLKMDCVGICGSDVHYLVHGRIGDFVLTKPMVIGHEASGVVAKVGKNVKHLVEGDRVATEPGVPCRLCKYCKAGQYNLCPGMIFCATPPYDGNLTRYFKHAADFCYKLPDHMTMEEGALLEPLSVGVHACRRAGVRLGSRVLVLGAGPIGLVTVPVAKAMGAVQVMITDLVQQRLDVAKKLGATHTLCINKDDCAEDLAKKGA
;
A
#
# COMPACT_ATOMS: atom_id res chain seq x y z
N MET A 1 25.86 -17.63 22.67
CA MET A 1 26.10 -16.39 23.44
C MET A 1 25.88 -15.21 22.52
N PHE A 2 24.83 -14.43 22.78
CA PHE A 2 24.69 -12.95 22.68
C PHE A 2 25.97 -12.19 22.26
N LEU A 3 26.03 -11.15 21.41
CA LEU A 3 25.16 -10.05 20.90
C LEU A 3 25.76 -9.55 19.57
N GLY A 4 25.18 -8.70 18.71
CA GLY A 4 24.03 -7.80 18.79
C GLY A 4 23.61 -7.39 17.36
N HIS A 5 22.33 -7.14 17.07
CA HIS A 5 21.56 -5.90 17.32
C HIS A 5 22.17 -4.64 16.70
N ASN A 6 21.54 -4.17 15.60
CA ASN A 6 21.50 -2.82 14.98
C ASN A 6 21.93 -2.73 13.50
N GLN A 7 21.18 -3.34 12.56
CA GLN A 7 21.28 -2.98 11.13
C GLN A 7 19.95 -2.77 10.39
N THR A 8 18.79 -2.85 11.04
CA THR A 8 17.49 -2.86 10.32
C THR A 8 16.77 -1.51 10.18
N LEU A 9 17.36 -0.38 10.60
CA LEU A 9 16.68 0.93 10.59
C LEU A 9 17.26 1.96 9.60
N ALA A 10 18.29 1.61 8.82
CA ALA A 10 18.93 2.56 7.89
C ALA A 10 18.40 2.51 6.45
N SER A 11 17.55 1.54 6.10
CA SER A 11 17.14 1.26 4.71
C SER A 11 15.96 2.08 4.21
N LEU A 12 15.12 2.61 5.11
CA LEU A 12 13.87 3.30 4.75
C LEU A 12 14.01 4.81 4.52
N LYS A 13 15.09 5.43 4.99
CA LYS A 13 15.36 6.87 4.72
C LYS A 13 15.93 7.13 3.31
N CYS A 14 16.31 6.09 2.55
CA CYS A 14 16.97 6.26 1.26
C CYS A 14 16.04 6.30 0.04
N ILE A 15 14.72 6.08 0.18
CA ILE A 15 13.75 6.21 -0.92
C ILE A 15 13.20 7.64 -1.03
N ALA A 16 13.28 8.43 0.05
CA ALA A 16 12.74 9.77 0.13
C ALA A 16 13.33 10.84 -0.84
N PRO A 17 14.62 10.86 -1.23
CA PRO A 17 15.16 12.04 -1.91
C PRO A 17 14.79 12.13 -3.40
N THR A 18 14.22 11.08 -4.00
CA THR A 18 13.80 11.14 -5.41
C THR A 18 12.45 11.84 -5.62
N PHE A 19 11.58 11.87 -4.60
CA PHE A 19 10.24 12.47 -4.69
C PHE A 19 10.19 13.98 -4.41
N ALA A 20 11.31 14.57 -3.94
CA ALA A 20 11.34 15.95 -3.46
C ALA A 20 11.21 17.04 -4.55
N LEU A 21 11.17 16.67 -5.84
CA LEU A 21 11.22 17.63 -6.95
C LEU A 21 9.87 17.94 -7.62
N LEU A 22 8.75 17.29 -7.25
CA LEU A 22 7.50 17.41 -8.04
C LEU A 22 6.22 17.92 -7.35
N ALA A 23 6.18 18.21 -6.05
CA ALA A 23 5.12 19.03 -5.42
C ALA A 23 5.39 19.21 -3.92
N PRO A 24 6.34 20.08 -3.51
CA PRO A 24 6.84 20.11 -2.13
C PRO A 24 5.76 20.42 -1.08
N LYS A 25 4.77 21.27 -1.43
CA LYS A 25 3.71 21.68 -0.49
C LYS A 25 2.66 20.59 -0.29
N ILE A 26 2.12 20.03 -1.37
CA ILE A 26 1.00 19.09 -1.30
C ILE A 26 1.43 17.74 -0.70
N ILE A 27 2.59 17.20 -1.14
CA ILE A 27 3.13 15.95 -0.57
C ILE A 27 3.51 16.17 0.90
N GLY A 28 4.10 17.32 1.23
CA GLY A 28 4.44 17.68 2.60
C GLY A 28 3.22 17.77 3.52
N ASP A 29 2.11 18.32 3.04
CA ASP A 29 0.86 18.43 3.80
C ASP A 29 0.16 17.07 3.96
N VAL A 30 0.20 16.21 2.93
CA VAL A 30 -0.28 14.82 3.00
C VAL A 30 0.52 14.03 4.05
N VAL A 31 1.86 14.08 4.00
CA VAL A 31 2.73 13.36 4.95
C VAL A 31 2.52 13.84 6.39
N LYS A 32 2.40 15.16 6.61
CA LYS A 32 2.15 15.74 7.95
C LYS A 32 0.77 15.39 8.52
N CYS A 33 -0.26 15.40 7.68
CA CYS A 33 -1.64 15.16 8.13
C CYS A 33 -1.86 13.71 8.58
N PHE A 34 -1.20 12.75 7.94
CA PHE A 34 -1.26 11.33 8.33
C PHE A 34 -0.34 10.98 9.51
N SER A 35 0.83 11.63 9.65
CA SER A 35 1.77 11.33 10.76
C SER A 35 1.30 11.83 12.14
N SER A 36 0.54 12.92 12.20
CA SER A 36 0.20 13.62 13.46
C SER A 36 -0.87 12.95 14.34
N LYS A 37 -1.42 11.79 13.96
CA LYS A 37 -2.46 11.08 14.73
C LYS A 37 -2.12 9.63 15.10
N CYS A 38 -0.88 9.18 14.86
CA CYS A 38 -0.45 7.82 15.21
C CYS A 38 0.09 7.68 16.65
N ASP A 39 0.20 8.76 17.42
CA ASP A 39 0.62 8.68 18.83
C ASP A 39 -0.51 8.09 19.70
N GLY A 40 -0.30 6.83 20.09
CA GLY A 40 -1.25 5.98 20.80
C GLY A 40 -1.65 6.50 22.19
N GLY A 41 -2.95 6.68 22.39
CA GLY A 41 -3.56 6.80 23.71
C GLY A 41 -3.74 5.43 24.37
N SER A 42 -2.77 5.02 25.18
CA SER A 42 -2.89 3.86 26.08
C SER A 42 -3.90 4.19 27.19
N SER A 43 -5.12 3.66 27.09
CA SER A 43 -6.16 3.89 28.10
C SER A 43 -5.97 2.95 29.30
N LYS A 44 -5.48 3.51 30.41
CA LYS A 44 -5.39 2.83 31.70
C LYS A 44 -6.80 2.56 32.25
N ASN A 45 -7.10 1.28 32.41
CA ASN A 45 -8.35 0.76 32.94
C ASN A 45 -8.49 1.08 34.45
N LYS A 46 -9.41 1.97 34.84
CA LYS A 46 -9.80 2.18 36.25
C LYS A 46 -11.08 1.40 36.56
N LYS A 47 -10.93 0.32 37.34
CA LYS A 47 -12.02 -0.44 37.97
C LYS A 47 -12.84 0.47 38.90
N SER A 48 -14.13 0.61 38.64
CA SER A 48 -15.10 1.12 39.62
C SER A 48 -15.94 -0.04 40.17
N LYS A 49 -15.89 -0.21 41.50
CA LYS A 49 -16.66 -1.19 42.27
C LYS A 49 -18.15 -0.80 42.23
N LYS A 50 -19.02 -1.73 41.84
CA LYS A 50 -20.47 -1.70 42.11
C LYS A 50 -20.71 -2.20 43.54
N ASN A 51 -21.40 -1.41 44.35
CA ASN A 51 -22.16 -1.90 45.50
C ASN A 51 -23.62 -1.54 45.27
N GLY A 52 -24.48 -2.56 45.33
CA GLY A 52 -25.92 -2.42 45.21
C GLY A 52 -26.57 -1.91 46.49
N LYS A 53 -27.81 -1.42 46.33
CA LYS A 53 -28.88 -1.53 47.33
C LYS A 53 -30.22 -1.26 46.66
N ASP A 54 -31.13 -2.20 46.84
CA ASP A 54 -32.53 -2.18 46.44
C ASP A 54 -33.34 -1.10 47.18
N LYS A 55 -34.41 -0.60 46.55
CA LYS A 55 -35.71 -0.34 47.20
C LYS A 55 -36.85 -0.13 46.19
N LYS A 56 -38.02 -0.57 46.62
CA LYS A 56 -39.27 -0.88 45.89
C LYS A 56 -40.16 0.34 45.56
N SER A 57 -40.96 0.14 44.49
CA SER A 57 -42.40 0.44 44.30
C SER A 57 -42.92 1.89 44.23
N LYS A 58 -43.65 2.24 43.16
CA LYS A 58 -45.15 2.22 43.08
C LYS A 58 -45.66 2.69 41.70
N LYS A 59 -46.91 2.29 41.40
CA LYS A 59 -47.71 2.37 40.17
C LYS A 59 -48.12 3.79 39.72
N GLY A 60 -48.44 3.93 38.42
CA GLY A 60 -49.62 4.68 37.96
C GLY A 60 -49.52 5.43 36.62
N GLY A 61 -50.33 5.02 35.62
CA GLY A 61 -51.16 5.95 34.83
C GLY A 61 -50.71 6.43 33.44
N ASN A 62 -51.25 5.74 32.41
CA ASN A 62 -51.86 6.20 31.14
C ASN A 62 -51.28 7.32 30.21
N ASP A 63 -51.32 6.94 28.92
CA ASP A 63 -51.81 7.68 27.74
C ASP A 63 -50.88 8.50 26.81
N LYS A 64 -51.00 8.10 25.52
CA LYS A 64 -50.95 8.87 24.26
C LYS A 64 -49.59 9.26 23.64
N GLY A 65 -49.43 8.82 22.39
CA GLY A 65 -49.13 9.76 21.30
C GLY A 65 -47.90 9.48 20.43
N CYS A 66 -48.19 9.12 19.18
CA CYS A 66 -47.52 9.54 17.93
C CYS A 66 -46.03 9.28 17.69
N ALA A 67 -45.80 8.41 16.71
CA ALA A 67 -45.12 8.67 15.42
C ALA A 67 -43.79 9.44 15.36
N ASP A 68 -42.95 8.87 14.49
CA ASP A 68 -41.88 9.48 13.70
C ASP A 68 -40.51 9.74 14.34
N GLY A 69 -39.55 8.98 13.83
CA GLY A 69 -38.14 9.20 14.04
C GLY A 69 -37.29 8.15 13.34
N LYS A 70 -37.42 8.00 12.01
CA LYS A 70 -36.43 7.29 11.19
C LYS A 70 -35.06 7.93 11.40
N GLY A 71 -34.29 7.39 12.33
CA GLY A 71 -32.88 7.73 12.52
C GLY A 71 -32.11 7.34 11.27
N LYS A 72 -31.91 8.28 10.35
CA LYS A 72 -30.88 8.17 9.33
C LYS A 72 -29.56 8.02 10.08
N SER A 73 -28.97 6.83 10.05
CA SER A 73 -27.61 6.62 10.54
C SER A 73 -26.69 7.57 9.75
N LYS A 74 -26.30 8.70 10.34
CA LYS A 74 -25.22 9.53 9.81
C LYS A 74 -24.00 8.61 9.83
N GLY A 75 -23.63 8.08 8.66
CA GLY A 75 -22.39 7.34 8.51
C GLY A 75 -21.28 8.22 9.07
N GLU A 76 -20.52 7.67 10.01
CA GLU A 76 -19.45 8.39 10.70
C GLU A 76 -18.49 8.93 9.63
N LYS A 77 -18.49 10.26 9.43
CA LYS A 77 -17.65 10.95 8.44
C LYS A 77 -16.26 11.19 9.00
N ASP A 78 -15.62 10.12 9.48
CA ASP A 78 -14.24 10.16 9.98
C ASP A 78 -13.32 9.26 9.16
N ASN A 79 -13.42 9.39 7.84
CA ASN A 79 -12.54 8.74 6.88
C ASN A 79 -11.80 9.77 6.02
N LEU A 80 -10.76 10.39 6.61
CA LEU A 80 -9.93 11.36 5.88
C LEU A 80 -9.27 10.67 4.69
N THR A 81 -9.48 11.22 3.50
CA THR A 81 -9.13 10.59 2.22
C THR A 81 -8.43 11.59 1.30
N ALA A 82 -7.37 11.16 0.63
CA ALA A 82 -6.68 11.94 -0.39
C ALA A 82 -7.30 11.70 -1.77
N VAL A 83 -7.96 12.72 -2.31
CA VAL A 83 -8.77 12.65 -3.53
C VAL A 83 -8.20 13.58 -4.58
N LEU A 84 -7.87 13.01 -5.73
CA LEU A 84 -7.42 13.73 -6.91
C LEU A 84 -8.63 14.11 -7.76
N TYR A 85 -8.90 15.41 -7.86
CA TYR A 85 -10.02 15.96 -8.63
C TYR A 85 -9.63 16.28 -10.09
N GLY A 86 -8.35 16.51 -10.34
CA GLY A 86 -7.79 16.91 -11.63
C GLY A 86 -6.27 17.08 -11.52
N ILE A 87 -5.64 17.57 -12.59
CA ILE A 87 -4.21 17.87 -12.61
C ILE A 87 -3.87 18.87 -11.49
N GLU A 88 -2.89 18.53 -10.67
CA GLU A 88 -2.40 19.28 -9.51
C GLU A 88 -3.47 19.62 -8.46
N ASP A 89 -4.65 18.97 -8.52
CA ASP A 89 -5.77 19.21 -7.62
C ASP A 89 -6.02 18.01 -6.68
N LEU A 90 -5.09 17.81 -5.74
CA LEU A 90 -5.19 16.82 -4.67
C LEU A 90 -5.74 17.47 -3.40
N ARG A 91 -6.84 16.92 -2.88
CA ARG A 91 -7.52 17.44 -1.69
C ARG A 91 -7.64 16.37 -0.62
N LEU A 92 -7.53 16.78 0.64
CA LEU A 92 -7.88 15.94 1.77
C LEU A 92 -9.32 16.25 2.18
N GLU A 93 -10.19 15.24 2.14
CA GLU A 93 -11.60 15.40 2.51
C GLU A 93 -12.09 14.24 3.40
N GLN A 94 -13.11 14.53 4.21
CA GLN A 94 -13.78 13.50 5.00
C GLN A 94 -14.79 12.75 4.14
N ARG A 95 -14.62 11.44 4.01
CA ARG A 95 -15.58 10.53 3.37
C ARG A 95 -16.29 9.65 4.41
N PRO A 96 -17.41 9.00 4.06
CA PRO A 96 -18.01 7.98 4.91
C PRO A 96 -17.07 6.77 5.04
N ILE A 97 -17.08 6.12 6.21
CA ILE A 97 -16.48 4.78 6.36
C ILE A 97 -17.25 3.80 5.45
N PRO A 98 -16.58 3.04 4.57
CA PRO A 98 -17.25 2.16 3.63
C PRO A 98 -17.91 0.97 4.33
N LYS A 99 -19.06 0.53 3.81
CA LYS A 99 -19.71 -0.71 4.24
C LYS A 99 -19.12 -1.89 3.47
N ILE A 100 -18.77 -2.95 4.20
CA ILE A 100 -18.23 -4.18 3.61
C ILE A 100 -19.34 -5.16 3.23
N ALA A 101 -19.11 -5.89 2.14
CA ALA A 101 -19.89 -7.04 1.73
C ALA A 101 -19.43 -8.33 2.47
N ASP A 102 -20.14 -9.42 2.20
CA ASP A 102 -19.97 -10.69 2.92
C ASP A 102 -18.58 -11.31 2.79
N ASN A 103 -17.87 -11.05 1.67
CA ASN A 103 -16.53 -11.55 1.37
C ASN A 103 -15.44 -10.45 1.41
N GLU A 104 -15.77 -9.28 1.96
CA GLU A 104 -14.84 -8.15 2.08
C GLU A 104 -14.36 -7.99 3.54
N VAL A 105 -13.25 -7.28 3.70
CA VAL A 105 -12.77 -6.79 4.99
C VAL A 105 -12.77 -5.27 5.00
N LEU A 106 -12.97 -4.68 6.18
CA LEU A 106 -12.72 -3.26 6.43
C LEU A 106 -11.34 -3.17 7.04
N LEU A 107 -10.47 -2.38 6.44
CA LEU A 107 -9.11 -2.15 6.88
C LEU A 107 -9.02 -0.75 7.46
N LYS A 108 -8.44 -0.63 8.66
CA LYS A 108 -7.86 0.62 9.14
C LYS A 108 -6.47 0.72 8.52
N MET A 109 -6.30 1.65 7.59
CA MET A 109 -5.03 1.80 6.86
C MET A 109 -3.94 2.33 7.80
N ASP A 110 -2.73 1.83 7.62
CA ASP A 110 -1.58 2.19 8.44
C ASP A 110 -0.50 2.84 7.58
N CYS A 111 0.01 2.12 6.59
CA CYS A 111 1.04 2.58 5.67
C CYS A 111 0.55 2.47 4.22
N VAL A 112 0.79 3.51 3.42
CA VAL A 112 0.56 3.51 1.97
C VAL A 112 1.79 4.14 1.30
N GLY A 113 2.47 3.37 0.47
CA GLY A 113 3.56 3.82 -0.40
C GLY A 113 3.03 4.71 -1.52
N ILE A 114 3.85 5.66 -1.95
CA ILE A 114 3.56 6.53 -3.08
C ILE A 114 4.35 6.02 -4.27
N CYS A 115 3.64 5.67 -5.35
CA CYS A 115 4.26 5.21 -6.58
C CYS A 115 4.45 6.35 -7.58
N GLY A 116 5.28 6.11 -8.59
CA GLY A 116 5.39 7.00 -9.74
C GLY A 116 4.07 7.18 -10.49
N SER A 117 3.19 6.17 -10.48
CA SER A 117 1.85 6.25 -11.10
C SER A 117 0.93 7.24 -10.39
N ASP A 118 0.91 7.28 -9.05
CA ASP A 118 0.13 8.25 -8.28
C ASP A 118 0.56 9.69 -8.64
N VAL A 119 1.87 9.93 -8.72
CA VAL A 119 2.43 11.23 -9.15
C VAL A 119 2.13 11.52 -10.61
N HIS A 120 2.16 10.51 -11.48
CA HIS A 120 1.82 10.69 -12.90
C HIS A 120 0.36 11.10 -13.07
N TYR A 121 -0.57 10.55 -12.28
CA TYR A 121 -1.95 11.04 -12.25
C TYR A 121 -2.04 12.46 -11.70
N LEU A 122 -1.31 12.79 -10.63
CA LEU A 122 -1.27 14.15 -10.08
C LEU A 122 -0.81 15.18 -11.14
N VAL A 123 0.26 14.89 -11.88
CA VAL A 123 0.89 15.85 -12.79
C VAL A 123 0.25 15.84 -14.19
N HIS A 124 -0.26 14.69 -14.65
CA HIS A 124 -0.74 14.55 -16.03
C HIS A 124 -2.22 14.16 -16.15
N GLY A 125 -2.88 13.77 -15.06
CA GLY A 125 -4.30 13.37 -15.06
C GLY A 125 -4.58 12.07 -15.82
N ARG A 126 -3.56 11.37 -16.31
CA ARG A 126 -3.71 10.11 -17.07
C ARG A 126 -2.42 9.30 -17.09
N ILE A 127 -2.54 8.00 -17.37
CA ILE A 127 -1.43 7.11 -17.76
C ILE A 127 -1.90 6.31 -18.97
N GLY A 128 -1.32 6.54 -20.15
CA GLY A 128 -1.81 5.94 -21.39
C GLY A 128 -3.31 6.21 -21.58
N ASP A 129 -4.10 5.15 -21.78
CA ASP A 129 -5.55 5.22 -21.99
C ASP A 129 -6.36 5.38 -20.69
N PHE A 130 -5.72 5.25 -19.52
CA PHE A 130 -6.39 5.45 -18.23
C PHE A 130 -6.45 6.93 -17.89
N VAL A 131 -7.57 7.57 -18.19
CA VAL A 131 -7.78 9.01 -17.98
C VAL A 131 -8.63 9.26 -16.73
N LEU A 132 -8.18 10.19 -15.88
CA LEU A 132 -8.96 10.68 -14.74
C LEU A 132 -10.14 11.52 -15.24
N THR A 133 -11.32 10.91 -15.29
CA THR A 133 -12.56 11.58 -15.74
C THR A 133 -13.46 12.01 -14.59
N LYS A 134 -13.19 11.52 -13.37
CA LYS A 134 -13.92 11.81 -12.13
C LYS A 134 -12.94 11.82 -10.95
N PRO A 135 -13.28 12.48 -9.83
CA PRO A 135 -12.42 12.46 -8.64
C PRO A 135 -12.13 11.03 -8.18
N MET A 136 -10.86 10.74 -7.91
CA MET A 136 -10.38 9.40 -7.57
C MET A 136 -9.46 9.46 -6.35
N VAL A 137 -9.60 8.50 -5.44
CA VAL A 137 -8.63 8.32 -4.34
C VAL A 137 -7.33 7.76 -4.91
N ILE A 138 -6.17 8.26 -4.49
CA ILE A 138 -4.86 7.74 -4.90
C ILE A 138 -4.35 6.64 -3.95
N GLY A 139 -3.23 6.00 -4.27
CA GLY A 139 -2.58 4.99 -3.44
C GLY A 139 -3.02 3.55 -3.72
N HIS A 140 -2.04 2.65 -3.78
CA HIS A 140 -2.24 1.22 -4.05
C HIS A 140 -1.20 0.30 -3.39
N GLU A 141 -0.12 0.84 -2.83
CA GLU A 141 0.96 0.10 -2.17
C GLU A 141 0.74 0.08 -0.64
N ALA A 142 -0.10 -0.80 -0.10
CA ALA A 142 -0.60 -0.59 1.26
C ALA A 142 -0.61 -1.79 2.22
N SER A 143 -0.60 -1.44 3.50
CA SER A 143 -0.87 -2.34 4.61
C SER A 143 -1.80 -1.67 5.63
N GLY A 144 -2.52 -2.50 6.39
CA GLY A 144 -3.47 -2.04 7.39
C GLY A 144 -3.81 -3.11 8.42
N VAL A 145 -4.71 -2.74 9.33
CA VAL A 145 -5.26 -3.64 10.35
C VAL A 145 -6.71 -3.93 10.04
N VAL A 146 -7.12 -5.19 10.07
CA VAL A 146 -8.51 -5.60 9.87
C VAL A 146 -9.36 -5.01 11.00
N ALA A 147 -10.24 -4.09 10.66
CA ALA A 147 -11.18 -3.44 11.57
C ALA A 147 -12.53 -4.16 11.63
N LYS A 148 -12.91 -4.86 10.55
CA LYS A 148 -14.14 -5.67 10.47
C LYS A 148 -14.02 -6.72 9.37
N VAL A 149 -14.66 -7.86 9.55
CA VAL A 149 -14.75 -8.93 8.54
C VAL A 149 -16.18 -9.18 8.07
N GLY A 150 -16.35 -9.50 6.79
CA GLY A 150 -17.63 -9.97 6.24
C GLY A 150 -17.96 -11.38 6.74
N LYS A 151 -19.25 -11.75 6.76
CA LYS A 151 -19.73 -13.01 7.37
C LYS A 151 -19.17 -14.30 6.73
N ASN A 152 -18.68 -14.23 5.50
CA ASN A 152 -18.11 -15.39 4.79
C ASN A 152 -16.58 -15.44 4.88
N VAL A 153 -15.93 -14.43 5.46
CA VAL A 153 -14.48 -14.38 5.65
C VAL A 153 -14.12 -15.30 6.82
N LYS A 154 -13.22 -16.26 6.58
CA LYS A 154 -12.83 -17.28 7.56
C LYS A 154 -11.35 -17.28 7.91
N HIS A 155 -10.51 -16.70 7.06
CA HIS A 155 -9.04 -16.73 7.17
C HIS A 155 -8.42 -15.46 7.78
N LEU A 156 -9.24 -14.43 8.02
CA LEU A 156 -8.85 -13.19 8.68
C LEU A 156 -9.81 -12.89 9.82
N VAL A 157 -9.31 -12.25 10.87
CA VAL A 157 -10.11 -11.75 12.00
C VAL A 157 -9.77 -10.29 12.30
N GLU A 158 -10.65 -9.62 13.04
CA GLU A 158 -10.38 -8.26 13.53
C GLU A 158 -9.08 -8.21 14.35
N GLY A 159 -8.26 -7.20 14.10
CA GLY A 159 -6.93 -7.03 14.69
C GLY A 159 -5.79 -7.63 13.87
N ASP A 160 -6.06 -8.47 12.87
CA ASP A 160 -5.01 -8.98 11.98
C ASP A 160 -4.33 -7.84 11.21
N ARG A 161 -3.00 -7.84 11.21
CA ARG A 161 -2.19 -6.98 10.36
C ARG A 161 -2.10 -7.61 8.98
N VAL A 162 -2.38 -6.86 7.92
CA VAL A 162 -2.42 -7.37 6.55
C VAL A 162 -1.70 -6.45 5.57
N ALA A 163 -1.10 -7.04 4.53
CA ALA A 163 -0.79 -6.35 3.28
C ALA A 163 -1.93 -6.56 2.28
N THR A 164 -2.13 -5.57 1.40
CA THR A 164 -3.17 -5.63 0.36
C THR A 164 -2.56 -5.81 -1.01
N GLU A 165 -3.04 -6.79 -1.76
CA GLU A 165 -2.80 -6.85 -3.21
C GLU A 165 -3.88 -6.01 -3.91
N PRO A 166 -3.52 -4.92 -4.61
CA PRO A 166 -4.48 -3.91 -5.06
C PRO A 166 -5.39 -4.36 -6.22
N GLY A 167 -5.00 -5.41 -6.95
CA GLY A 167 -5.72 -5.90 -8.13
C GLY A 167 -6.70 -7.02 -7.81
N VAL A 168 -8.00 -6.74 -7.89
CA VAL A 168 -9.07 -7.73 -7.72
C VAL A 168 -9.62 -8.15 -9.08
N PRO A 169 -9.39 -9.40 -9.52
CA PRO A 169 -9.85 -9.89 -10.81
C PRO A 169 -11.30 -10.40 -10.73
N CYS A 170 -11.90 -10.72 -11.89
CA CYS A 170 -13.25 -11.27 -11.95
C CYS A 170 -13.37 -12.74 -11.47
N ARG A 171 -12.25 -13.45 -11.29
CA ARG A 171 -12.15 -14.87 -10.85
C ARG A 171 -12.72 -15.91 -11.83
N LEU A 172 -13.39 -15.50 -12.91
CA LEU A 172 -14.15 -16.40 -13.78
C LEU A 172 -13.58 -16.54 -15.21
N CYS A 173 -12.81 -15.56 -15.69
CA CYS A 173 -12.32 -15.55 -17.07
C CYS A 173 -11.21 -16.58 -17.33
N LYS A 174 -10.89 -16.80 -18.61
CA LYS A 174 -9.84 -17.75 -19.03
C LYS A 174 -8.48 -17.47 -18.36
N TYR A 175 -8.11 -16.19 -18.19
CA TYR A 175 -6.85 -15.81 -17.56
C TYR A 175 -6.85 -16.12 -16.06
N CYS A 176 -7.94 -15.85 -15.36
CA CYS A 176 -8.09 -16.19 -13.94
C CYS A 176 -7.98 -17.71 -13.75
N LYS A 177 -8.71 -18.49 -14.54
CA LYS A 177 -8.70 -19.96 -14.47
C LYS A 177 -7.37 -20.58 -14.90
N ALA A 178 -6.58 -19.89 -15.72
CA ALA A 178 -5.23 -20.28 -16.12
C ALA A 178 -4.14 -19.84 -15.11
N GLY A 179 -4.51 -19.21 -13.99
CA GLY A 179 -3.55 -18.71 -12.99
C GLY A 179 -2.83 -17.41 -13.38
N GLN A 180 -3.29 -16.71 -14.42
CA GLN A 180 -2.77 -15.45 -14.93
C GLN A 180 -3.75 -14.30 -14.67
N TYR A 181 -4.30 -14.22 -13.46
CA TYR A 181 -5.39 -13.30 -13.15
C TYR A 181 -5.02 -11.82 -13.31
N ASN A 182 -3.72 -11.49 -13.29
CA ASN A 182 -3.21 -10.14 -13.60
C ASN A 182 -3.57 -9.67 -15.02
N LEU A 183 -3.92 -10.60 -15.94
CA LEU A 183 -4.39 -10.30 -17.30
C LEU A 183 -5.92 -10.25 -17.40
N CYS A 184 -6.64 -10.24 -16.27
CA CYS A 184 -8.10 -10.22 -16.27
C CYS A 184 -8.63 -8.92 -16.91
N PRO A 185 -9.51 -8.99 -17.94
CA PRO A 185 -10.10 -7.79 -18.53
C PRO A 185 -11.11 -7.11 -17.60
N GLY A 186 -11.61 -7.81 -16.59
CA GLY A 186 -12.48 -7.26 -15.54
C GLY A 186 -11.72 -6.92 -14.26
N MET A 187 -10.45 -6.52 -14.38
CA MET A 187 -9.62 -6.14 -13.23
C MET A 187 -10.13 -4.85 -12.61
N ILE A 188 -10.29 -4.86 -11.29
CA ILE A 188 -10.46 -3.66 -10.47
C ILE A 188 -9.13 -3.43 -9.76
N PHE A 189 -8.46 -2.32 -10.03
CA PHE A 189 -7.14 -2.04 -9.48
C PHE A 189 -7.13 -0.69 -8.77
N CYS A 190 -6.67 -0.65 -7.52
CA CYS A 190 -6.60 0.57 -6.72
C CYS A 190 -5.86 1.69 -7.44
N ALA A 191 -6.41 2.91 -7.40
CA ALA A 191 -5.84 4.11 -8.03
C ALA A 191 -5.59 4.02 -9.55
N THR A 192 -6.32 3.15 -10.25
CA THR A 192 -6.42 3.14 -11.71
C THR A 192 -7.85 3.53 -12.10
N PRO A 193 -8.08 4.68 -12.78
CA PRO A 193 -9.42 5.14 -13.12
C PRO A 193 -10.24 4.06 -13.83
N PRO A 194 -11.51 3.85 -13.43
CA PRO A 194 -12.30 4.70 -12.54
C PRO A 194 -12.29 4.26 -11.05
N TYR A 195 -11.34 3.43 -10.63
CA TYR A 195 -11.37 2.79 -9.32
C TYR A 195 -10.56 3.57 -8.27
N ASP A 196 -11.19 3.84 -7.13
CA ASP A 196 -10.56 4.50 -5.99
C ASP A 196 -9.39 3.67 -5.43
N GLY A 197 -8.33 4.36 -5.04
CA GLY A 197 -7.21 3.86 -4.26
C GLY A 197 -7.47 3.79 -2.75
N ASN A 198 -6.41 3.55 -2.00
CA ASN A 198 -6.46 3.24 -0.57
C ASN A 198 -5.72 4.24 0.33
N LEU A 199 -5.34 5.43 -0.17
CA LEU A 199 -4.81 6.54 0.65
C LEU A 199 -5.93 7.24 1.43
N THR A 200 -6.46 6.53 2.42
CA THR A 200 -7.61 6.87 3.26
C THR A 200 -7.44 6.26 4.66
N ARG A 201 -8.27 6.60 5.66
CA ARG A 201 -8.18 5.97 7.00
C ARG A 201 -8.80 4.58 7.06
N TYR A 202 -9.90 4.38 6.36
CA TYR A 202 -10.66 3.14 6.29
C TYR A 202 -10.94 2.78 4.84
N PHE A 203 -10.47 1.61 4.43
CA PHE A 203 -10.64 1.09 3.08
C PHE A 203 -11.30 -0.28 3.16
N LYS A 204 -12.18 -0.60 2.23
CA LYS A 204 -12.72 -1.96 2.11
C LYS A 204 -12.03 -2.68 0.98
N HIS A 205 -11.74 -3.96 1.16
CA HIS A 205 -11.11 -4.76 0.12
C HIS A 205 -11.60 -6.20 0.11
N ALA A 206 -11.37 -6.89 -1.01
CA ALA A 206 -11.68 -8.31 -1.11
C ALA A 206 -10.77 -9.11 -0.15
N ALA A 207 -11.37 -9.95 0.69
CA ALA A 207 -10.63 -10.63 1.76
C ALA A 207 -9.57 -11.61 1.22
N ASP A 208 -9.80 -12.19 0.05
CA ASP A 208 -8.87 -13.09 -0.65
C ASP A 208 -7.65 -12.35 -1.27
N PHE A 209 -7.64 -11.01 -1.25
CA PHE A 209 -6.52 -10.16 -1.66
C PHE A 209 -5.92 -9.37 -0.47
N CYS A 210 -6.19 -9.84 0.75
CA CYS A 210 -5.60 -9.34 1.98
C CYS A 210 -4.83 -10.47 2.67
N TYR A 211 -3.52 -10.28 2.86
CA TYR A 211 -2.63 -11.34 3.35
C TYR A 211 -2.10 -10.97 4.73
N LYS A 212 -2.33 -11.85 5.71
CA LYS A 212 -1.87 -11.66 7.09
C LYS A 212 -0.34 -11.56 7.13
N LEU A 213 0.15 -10.49 7.77
CA LEU A 213 1.56 -10.26 8.00
C LEU A 213 2.04 -11.11 9.18
N PRO A 214 3.22 -11.75 9.08
CA PRO A 214 3.88 -12.34 10.24
C PRO A 214 4.20 -11.29 11.31
N ASP A 215 4.22 -11.69 12.58
CA ASP A 215 4.44 -10.77 13.71
C ASP A 215 5.73 -9.95 13.61
N HIS A 216 6.78 -10.53 13.02
CA HIS A 216 8.10 -9.90 12.86
C HIS A 216 8.18 -8.91 11.69
N MET A 217 7.20 -8.89 10.79
CA MET A 217 7.18 -7.98 9.64
C MET A 217 6.49 -6.67 10.06
N THR A 218 7.04 -5.53 9.66
CA THR A 218 6.49 -4.18 9.91
C THR A 218 5.37 -3.82 8.93
N MET A 219 4.63 -2.75 9.21
CA MET A 219 3.59 -2.25 8.30
C MET A 219 4.21 -1.66 7.03
N GLU A 220 5.34 -0.98 7.14
CA GLU A 220 6.09 -0.45 5.99
C GLU A 220 6.58 -1.59 5.08
N GLU A 221 7.13 -2.67 5.64
CA GLU A 221 7.47 -3.87 4.85
C GLU A 221 6.23 -4.49 4.19
N GLY A 222 5.10 -4.51 4.88
CA GLY A 222 3.83 -4.95 4.31
C GLY A 222 3.37 -4.12 3.12
N ALA A 223 3.51 -2.79 3.19
CA ALA A 223 3.20 -1.89 2.08
C ALA A 223 4.18 -2.08 0.90
N LEU A 224 5.47 -2.31 1.19
CA LEU A 224 6.50 -2.60 0.20
C LEU A 224 6.32 -3.96 -0.52
N LEU A 225 5.41 -4.83 -0.06
CA LEU A 225 5.12 -6.09 -0.77
C LEU A 225 4.52 -5.84 -2.15
N GLU A 226 3.83 -4.72 -2.39
CA GLU A 226 3.31 -4.36 -3.71
C GLU A 226 4.46 -4.16 -4.71
N PRO A 227 5.39 -3.20 -4.52
CA PRO A 227 6.47 -3.00 -5.48
C PRO A 227 7.42 -4.19 -5.52
N LEU A 228 7.65 -4.87 -4.39
CA LEU A 228 8.45 -6.11 -4.36
C LEU A 228 7.84 -7.20 -5.26
N SER A 229 6.51 -7.31 -5.30
CA SER A 229 5.81 -8.28 -6.15
C SER A 229 6.03 -8.01 -7.64
N VAL A 230 6.21 -6.74 -8.05
CA VAL A 230 6.62 -6.39 -9.41
C VAL A 230 8.00 -6.98 -9.71
N GLY A 231 8.97 -6.82 -8.81
CA GLY A 231 10.30 -7.43 -8.93
C GLY A 231 10.25 -8.96 -9.02
N VAL A 232 9.47 -9.60 -8.13
CA VAL A 232 9.24 -11.06 -8.15
C VAL A 232 8.66 -11.52 -9.47
N HIS A 233 7.63 -10.83 -9.97
CA HIS A 233 6.99 -11.15 -11.24
C HIS A 233 7.97 -10.98 -12.41
N ALA A 234 8.73 -9.89 -12.44
CA ALA A 234 9.73 -9.63 -13.47
C ALA A 234 10.81 -10.72 -13.51
N CYS A 235 11.39 -11.09 -12.37
CA CYS A 235 12.40 -12.15 -12.30
C CYS A 235 11.83 -13.53 -12.69
N ARG A 236 10.60 -13.85 -12.30
CA ARG A 236 9.92 -15.09 -12.74
C ARG A 236 9.73 -15.11 -14.26
N ARG A 237 9.27 -14.00 -14.86
CA ARG A 237 9.09 -13.90 -16.31
C ARG A 237 10.41 -13.97 -17.08
N ALA A 238 11.50 -13.46 -16.51
CA ALA A 238 12.84 -13.53 -17.07
C ALA A 238 13.51 -14.91 -16.86
N GLY A 239 12.89 -15.83 -16.11
CA GLY A 239 13.47 -17.14 -15.81
C GLY A 239 14.73 -17.09 -14.96
N VAL A 240 14.84 -16.09 -14.06
CA VAL A 240 15.96 -15.99 -13.12
C VAL A 240 15.98 -17.24 -12.23
N ARG A 241 17.15 -17.86 -12.14
CA ARG A 241 17.37 -19.10 -11.38
C ARG A 241 18.79 -19.12 -10.81
N LEU A 242 19.11 -20.19 -10.09
CA LEU A 242 20.46 -20.42 -9.57
C LEU A 242 21.50 -20.33 -10.70
N GLY A 243 22.53 -19.50 -10.51
CA GLY A 243 23.59 -19.30 -11.49
C GLY A 243 23.31 -18.21 -12.54
N SER A 244 22.12 -17.58 -12.53
CA SER A 244 21.82 -16.48 -13.47
C SER A 244 22.78 -15.29 -13.30
N ARG A 245 23.10 -14.65 -14.43
CA ARG A 245 23.71 -13.32 -14.51
C ARG A 245 22.62 -12.36 -15.01
N VAL A 246 22.28 -11.34 -14.23
CA VAL A 246 21.12 -10.47 -14.46
C VAL A 246 21.59 -9.03 -14.67
N LEU A 247 21.04 -8.37 -15.69
CA LEU A 247 21.17 -6.93 -15.93
C LEU A 247 19.84 -6.24 -15.62
N VAL A 248 19.86 -5.25 -14.74
CA VAL A 248 18.72 -4.39 -14.38
C VAL A 248 18.99 -2.99 -14.93
N LEU A 249 18.09 -2.48 -15.77
CA LEU A 249 18.23 -1.15 -16.36
C LEU A 249 17.35 -0.15 -15.60
N GLY A 250 17.97 0.76 -14.86
CA GLY A 250 17.33 1.74 -13.99
C GLY A 250 17.36 1.33 -12.51
N ALA A 251 17.87 2.21 -11.65
CA ALA A 251 17.93 2.10 -10.20
C ALA A 251 16.87 2.97 -9.51
N GLY A 252 15.71 3.16 -10.15
CA GLY A 252 14.49 3.60 -9.46
C GLY A 252 13.92 2.52 -8.54
N PRO A 253 12.84 2.79 -7.80
CA PRO A 253 12.27 1.85 -6.82
C PRO A 253 12.06 0.42 -7.36
N ILE A 254 11.52 0.27 -8.57
CA ILE A 254 11.30 -1.04 -9.22
C ILE A 254 12.61 -1.79 -9.49
N GLY A 255 13.65 -1.09 -9.97
CA GLY A 255 14.96 -1.70 -10.17
C GLY A 255 15.60 -2.10 -8.84
N LEU A 256 15.48 -1.25 -7.82
CA LEU A 256 16.01 -1.50 -6.49
C LEU A 256 15.36 -2.68 -5.77
N VAL A 257 14.06 -2.95 -5.96
CA VAL A 257 13.42 -4.17 -5.44
C VAL A 257 13.71 -5.40 -6.30
N THR A 258 13.99 -5.22 -7.61
CA THR A 258 14.35 -6.33 -8.51
C THR A 258 15.73 -6.92 -8.16
N VAL A 259 16.69 -6.10 -7.73
CA VAL A 259 18.04 -6.55 -7.33
C VAL A 259 18.01 -7.63 -6.23
N PRO A 260 17.45 -7.39 -5.03
CA PRO A 260 17.42 -8.38 -3.96
C PRO A 260 16.56 -9.59 -4.32
N VAL A 261 15.50 -9.42 -5.12
CA VAL A 261 14.71 -10.55 -5.65
C VAL A 261 15.57 -11.45 -6.52
N ALA A 262 16.31 -10.88 -7.50
CA ALA A 262 17.19 -11.67 -8.36
C ALA A 262 18.26 -12.42 -7.55
N LYS A 263 18.84 -11.76 -6.53
CA LYS A 263 19.76 -12.41 -5.59
C LYS A 263 19.11 -13.54 -4.82
N ALA A 264 17.91 -13.33 -4.27
CA ALA A 264 17.15 -14.35 -3.53
C ALA A 264 16.77 -15.55 -4.41
N MET A 265 16.57 -15.34 -5.72
CA MET A 265 16.32 -16.41 -6.70
C MET A 265 17.60 -17.14 -7.17
N GLY A 266 18.77 -16.78 -6.62
CA GLY A 266 20.03 -17.49 -6.87
C GLY A 266 20.91 -16.88 -7.96
N ALA A 267 20.67 -15.64 -8.38
CA ALA A 267 21.55 -14.95 -9.31
C ALA A 267 22.95 -14.75 -8.68
N VAL A 268 23.98 -15.26 -9.37
CA VAL A 268 25.38 -15.12 -8.94
C VAL A 268 25.90 -13.72 -9.23
N GLN A 269 25.42 -13.10 -10.30
CA GLN A 269 25.72 -11.73 -10.66
C GLN A 269 24.44 -10.95 -10.95
N VAL A 270 24.35 -9.77 -10.36
CA VAL A 270 23.32 -8.78 -10.63
C VAL A 270 24.04 -7.45 -10.89
N MET A 271 23.97 -6.99 -12.13
CA MET A 271 24.42 -5.67 -12.55
C MET A 271 23.22 -4.75 -12.66
N ILE A 272 23.37 -3.52 -12.20
CA ILE A 272 22.35 -2.49 -12.35
C ILE A 272 22.94 -1.19 -12.92
N THR A 273 22.20 -0.55 -13.81
CA THR A 273 22.60 0.70 -14.44
C THR A 273 21.63 1.83 -14.09
N ASP A 274 22.11 3.06 -14.00
CA ASP A 274 21.30 4.27 -13.81
C ASP A 274 22.12 5.50 -14.22
N LEU A 275 21.46 6.65 -14.36
CA LEU A 275 22.11 7.94 -14.62
C LEU A 275 22.59 8.61 -13.32
N VAL A 276 22.06 8.19 -12.17
CA VAL A 276 22.28 8.82 -10.86
C VAL A 276 23.09 7.92 -9.95
N GLN A 277 24.35 8.31 -9.70
CA GLN A 277 25.28 7.54 -8.87
C GLN A 277 24.74 7.21 -7.47
N GLN A 278 24.03 8.14 -6.83
CA GLN A 278 23.45 7.93 -5.50
C GLN A 278 22.46 6.75 -5.45
N ARG A 279 21.70 6.50 -6.53
CA ARG A 279 20.79 5.35 -6.61
C ARG A 279 21.56 4.04 -6.76
N LEU A 280 22.66 4.06 -7.50
CA LEU A 280 23.56 2.91 -7.64
C LEU A 280 24.22 2.55 -6.31
N ASP A 281 24.58 3.55 -5.51
CA ASP A 281 25.14 3.31 -4.17
C ASP A 281 24.14 2.62 -3.24
N VAL A 282 22.84 2.95 -3.35
CA VAL A 282 21.77 2.20 -2.67
C VAL A 282 21.67 0.78 -3.22
N ALA A 283 21.73 0.61 -4.54
CA ALA A 283 21.65 -0.71 -5.15
C ALA A 283 22.77 -1.66 -4.70
N LYS A 284 24.00 -1.15 -4.52
CA LYS A 284 25.11 -1.93 -3.91
C LYS A 284 24.74 -2.44 -2.52
N LYS A 285 24.16 -1.58 -1.68
CA LYS A 285 23.71 -1.97 -0.33
C LYS A 285 22.60 -3.02 -0.36
N LEU A 286 21.80 -3.06 -1.43
CA LEU A 286 20.73 -4.05 -1.64
C LEU A 286 21.20 -5.34 -2.34
N GLY A 287 22.50 -5.50 -2.57
CA GLY A 287 23.08 -6.73 -3.09
C GLY A 287 23.40 -6.74 -4.59
N ALA A 288 23.36 -5.58 -5.27
CA ALA A 288 23.91 -5.48 -6.62
C ALA A 288 25.42 -5.79 -6.57
N THR A 289 25.84 -6.76 -7.37
CA THR A 289 27.25 -7.16 -7.47
C THR A 289 28.07 -6.14 -8.27
N HIS A 290 27.43 -5.50 -9.24
CA HIS A 290 28.05 -4.50 -10.11
C HIS A 290 27.07 -3.36 -10.33
N THR A 291 27.61 -2.15 -10.49
CA THR A 291 26.83 -0.95 -10.82
C THR A 291 27.53 -0.18 -11.92
N LEU A 292 26.78 0.37 -12.86
CA LEU A 292 27.31 1.18 -13.94
C LEU A 292 26.53 2.49 -14.06
N CYS A 293 27.19 3.61 -13.79
CA CYS A 293 26.64 4.93 -14.07
C CYS A 293 26.74 5.20 -15.56
N ILE A 294 25.62 5.54 -16.20
CA ILE A 294 25.54 5.84 -17.63
C ILE A 294 25.40 7.35 -17.80
N ASN A 295 26.15 7.91 -18.75
CA ASN A 295 26.06 9.29 -19.19
C ASN A 295 25.53 9.36 -20.62
N LYS A 296 25.03 10.55 -21.00
CA LYS A 296 24.46 10.77 -22.34
C LYS A 296 25.46 10.51 -23.48
N ASP A 297 26.74 10.76 -23.23
CA ASP A 297 27.79 10.66 -24.23
C ASP A 297 28.51 9.30 -24.22
N ASP A 298 28.07 8.35 -23.38
CA ASP A 298 28.67 7.01 -23.35
C ASP A 298 28.28 6.20 -24.60
N CYS A 299 29.28 5.58 -25.23
CA CYS A 299 29.08 4.61 -26.31
C CYS A 299 28.70 3.23 -25.74
N ALA A 300 27.67 2.59 -26.29
CA ALA A 300 27.21 1.27 -25.86
C ALA A 300 28.30 0.19 -25.91
N GLU A 301 29.18 0.26 -26.92
CA GLU A 301 30.29 -0.69 -27.10
C GLU A 301 31.33 -0.56 -25.98
N ASP A 302 31.62 0.66 -25.55
CA ASP A 302 32.56 0.91 -24.47
C ASP A 302 31.97 0.58 -23.10
N LEU A 303 30.66 0.80 -22.92
CA LEU A 303 29.94 0.34 -21.72
C LEU A 303 29.93 -1.19 -21.64
N ALA A 304 29.76 -1.89 -22.75
CA ALA A 304 29.80 -3.36 -22.78
C ALA A 304 31.17 -3.91 -22.35
N LYS A 305 32.27 -3.25 -22.75
CA LYS A 305 33.63 -3.60 -22.29
C LYS A 305 33.84 -3.35 -20.79
N LYS A 306 33.26 -2.25 -20.25
CA LYS A 306 33.34 -1.92 -18.81
C LYS A 306 32.51 -2.86 -17.94
N GLY A 307 31.47 -3.49 -18.50
CA GLY A 307 30.55 -4.37 -17.78
C GLY A 307 30.84 -5.89 -17.90
N ALA A 308 31.83 -6.28 -18.71
CA ALA A 308 32.26 -7.67 -18.87
C ALA A 308 33.17 -8.11 -17.72
#